data_AF-A0A8J5P4J6-F1
#
_entry.id   AF-A0A8J5P4J6-F1
#
_cell.length_a   1.000
_cell.length_b   1.000
_cell.length_c   1.000
_cell.angle_alpha   90.00
_cell.angle_beta   90.00
_cell.angle_gamma   90.00
#
_symmetry.space_group_name_H-M   'P 1'
#
loop_
_entity.id
_entity.type
_entity.pdbx_description
1 polymer ?
#
loop_
_entity_poly.entity_id
_entity_poly.type
_entity_poly.pdbx_seq_one_letter_code
_entity_poly.pdbx_strand_id
1 'polypeptide(L)'
;MAGTSLWDYIFIRASIFLLHLIAPLSVAYSLVSLLARLPFQFPRVLQAWLSLEALFYLVVYLPLNKYLQRAAKHPVPPCRADRRKLFLKCHNNIPDPAQYLRKWFRNAPVSEIKRDNVKDFFWWAFLNTGDHDSTYDEELEEYTQEIEKLLGKKLEPGRGNAKCLRLTLEKPLTLTVERYGSVVAAQLLRSPEVSQHIGPALFIDPVSFLLHLPDVAYNFICRRPSQPNEYLLSYFGSKDIGIAHTLFRRFFWADNLLWKEDIRDHPVTVVLAGRDSVIDTKAIRAYLLGSDNWTLETTDLRDFGQKGDRLDVVWFQDLDHGQVFDEKRTRSSLVEIVWTFCKK
;
A
#
# COMPACT_ATOMS: atom_id res chain seq x y z
N MET A 1 7.47 23.29 4.25
CA MET A 1 6.75 22.00 4.13
C MET A 1 6.24 21.91 2.70
N ALA A 2 6.29 20.74 2.06
CA ALA A 2 5.76 20.58 0.71
C ALA A 2 4.25 20.35 0.79
N GLY A 3 3.46 21.44 0.82
CA GLY A 3 2.06 21.40 1.18
C GLY A 3 1.28 22.51 0.47
N THR A 4 0.41 22.09 -0.45
CA THR A 4 -0.55 22.89 -1.25
C THR A 4 0.01 24.04 -2.12
N SER A 5 1.25 24.48 -1.95
CA SER A 5 1.82 25.55 -2.77
C SER A 5 2.10 25.10 -4.21
N LEU A 6 1.78 25.97 -5.19
CA LEU A 6 2.18 25.80 -6.59
C LEU A 6 3.71 25.69 -6.73
N TRP A 7 4.46 26.38 -5.86
CA TRP A 7 5.92 26.30 -5.85
C TRP A 7 6.43 24.93 -5.40
N ASP A 8 5.78 24.28 -4.43
CA ASP A 8 6.13 22.93 -4.00
C ASP A 8 5.87 21.91 -5.12
N TYR A 9 4.73 22.06 -5.82
CA TYR A 9 4.42 21.25 -7.00
C TYR A 9 5.49 21.41 -8.09
N ILE A 10 5.83 22.65 -8.46
CA ILE A 10 6.87 22.93 -9.47
C ILE A 10 8.22 22.37 -9.02
N PHE A 11 8.63 22.60 -7.77
CA PHE A 11 9.90 22.15 -7.22
C PHE A 11 10.02 20.62 -7.20
N ILE A 12 8.99 19.91 -6.74
CA ILE A 12 8.98 18.44 -6.73
C ILE A 12 8.98 17.89 -8.17
N ARG A 13 8.16 18.44 -9.07
CA ARG A 13 8.10 18.00 -10.47
C ARG A 13 9.43 18.23 -11.20
N ALA A 14 10.07 19.37 -10.98
CA ALA A 14 11.40 19.69 -11.53
C ALA A 14 12.49 18.78 -10.94
N SER A 15 12.48 18.56 -9.62
CA SER A 15 13.46 17.68 -8.94
C SER A 15 13.35 16.24 -9.44
N ILE A 16 12.12 15.70 -9.53
CA ILE A 16 11.86 14.37 -10.10
C ILE A 16 12.35 14.30 -11.55
N PHE A 17 12.07 15.31 -12.38
CA PHE A 17 12.51 15.35 -13.77
C PHE A 17 14.05 15.38 -13.89
N LEU A 18 14.73 16.20 -13.09
CA LEU A 18 16.20 16.25 -13.05
C LEU A 18 16.82 14.92 -12.63
N LEU A 19 16.27 14.25 -11.61
CA LEU A 19 16.71 12.91 -11.18
C LEU A 19 16.57 11.86 -12.29
N HIS A 20 15.46 11.88 -13.05
CA HIS A 20 15.29 11.01 -14.23
C HIS A 20 16.32 11.29 -15.35
N LEU A 21 16.83 12.51 -15.46
CA LEU A 21 17.79 12.90 -16.50
C LEU A 21 19.23 12.49 -16.20
N ILE A 22 19.61 12.26 -14.94
CA ILE A 22 21.00 11.93 -14.56
C ILE A 22 21.53 10.74 -15.36
N ALA A 23 20.85 9.59 -15.31
CA ALA A 23 21.29 8.38 -16.00
C ALA A 23 21.37 8.51 -17.54
N PRO A 24 20.33 8.95 -18.27
CA PRO A 24 20.42 9.07 -19.73
C PRO A 24 21.42 10.14 -20.19
N LEU A 25 21.56 11.27 -19.47
CA LEU A 25 22.59 12.26 -19.80
C LEU A 25 24.01 11.73 -19.52
N SER A 26 24.20 10.97 -18.43
CA SER A 26 25.47 10.31 -18.10
C SER A 26 25.90 9.31 -19.16
N VAL A 27 24.97 8.46 -19.61
CA VAL A 27 25.20 7.50 -20.71
C VAL A 27 25.48 8.22 -22.02
N ALA A 28 24.68 9.21 -22.40
CA ALA A 28 24.87 9.98 -23.63
C ALA A 28 26.22 10.74 -23.64
N TYR A 29 26.56 11.41 -22.54
CA TYR A 29 27.86 12.08 -22.38
C TYR A 29 29.02 11.09 -22.51
N SER A 30 28.96 9.96 -21.79
CA SER A 30 30.02 8.95 -21.81
C SER A 30 30.23 8.39 -23.22
N LEU A 31 29.15 8.03 -23.93
CA LEU A 31 29.21 7.56 -25.32
C LEU A 31 29.77 8.62 -26.27
N VAL A 32 29.31 9.87 -26.20
CA VAL A 32 29.81 10.94 -27.08
C VAL A 32 31.29 11.24 -26.79
N SER A 33 31.72 11.23 -25.52
CA SER A 33 33.12 11.47 -25.14
C SER A 33 34.10 10.39 -25.62
N LEU A 34 33.61 9.16 -25.84
CA LEU A 34 34.38 8.05 -26.44
C LEU A 34 34.44 8.14 -27.97
N LEU A 35 33.41 8.70 -28.61
CA LEU A 35 33.26 8.76 -30.07
C LEU A 35 33.78 10.07 -30.69
N ALA A 36 33.79 11.17 -29.94
CA ALA A 36 34.15 12.50 -30.43
C ALA A 36 34.87 13.35 -29.37
N ARG A 37 35.84 14.17 -29.81
CA ARG A 37 36.44 15.19 -28.94
C ARG A 37 35.46 16.35 -28.77
N LEU A 38 34.84 16.43 -27.61
CA LEU A 38 33.97 17.55 -27.23
C LEU A 38 34.76 18.87 -27.17
N PRO A 39 34.20 19.99 -27.66
CA PRO A 39 34.87 21.30 -27.66
C PRO A 39 35.00 21.92 -26.26
N PHE A 40 34.20 21.44 -25.29
CA PHE A 40 34.27 21.83 -23.89
C PHE A 40 34.54 20.61 -23.01
N GLN A 41 35.46 20.76 -22.06
CA GLN A 41 35.85 19.73 -21.09
C GLN A 41 35.22 20.05 -19.73
N PHE A 42 34.37 19.16 -19.20
CA PHE A 42 33.90 19.27 -17.82
C PHE A 42 35.05 19.01 -16.82
N PRO A 43 34.96 19.48 -15.56
CA PRO A 43 35.93 19.15 -14.52
C PRO A 43 36.08 17.61 -14.36
N ARG A 44 37.31 17.12 -14.18
CA ARG A 44 37.60 15.66 -14.13
C ARG A 44 36.74 14.88 -13.12
N VAL A 45 36.40 15.49 -11.99
CA VAL A 45 35.51 14.91 -10.96
C VAL A 45 34.10 14.68 -11.51
N LEU A 46 33.56 15.64 -12.27
CA LEU A 46 32.24 15.52 -12.91
C LEU A 46 32.27 14.48 -14.04
N GLN A 47 33.34 14.44 -14.84
CA GLN A 47 33.52 13.38 -15.85
C GLN A 47 33.50 11.99 -15.21
N ALA A 48 34.27 11.79 -14.12
CA ALA A 48 34.33 10.53 -13.40
C ALA A 48 32.98 10.11 -12.80
N TRP A 49 32.22 11.06 -12.22
CA TRP A 49 30.87 10.78 -11.72
C TRP A 49 29.91 10.37 -12.85
N LEU A 50 29.87 11.10 -13.97
CA LEU A 50 29.02 10.74 -15.12
C LEU A 50 29.39 9.36 -15.70
N SER A 51 30.67 8.99 -15.72
CA SER A 51 31.08 7.64 -16.13
C SER A 51 30.67 6.55 -15.12
N LEU A 52 30.70 6.83 -13.82
CA LEU A 52 30.24 5.89 -12.78
C LEU A 52 28.71 5.71 -12.81
N GLU A 53 27.94 6.79 -12.97
CA GLU A 53 26.48 6.74 -13.16
C GLU A 53 26.10 5.95 -14.42
N ALA A 54 26.80 6.18 -15.54
CA ALA A 54 26.59 5.42 -16.78
C ALA A 54 26.92 3.92 -16.59
N LEU A 55 28.02 3.59 -15.91
CA LEU A 55 28.41 2.21 -15.61
C LEU A 55 27.39 1.53 -14.69
N PHE A 56 26.97 2.19 -13.61
CA PHE A 56 25.95 1.68 -12.69
C PHE A 56 24.62 1.45 -13.40
N TYR A 57 24.17 2.40 -14.22
CA TYR A 57 22.92 2.26 -14.97
C TYR A 57 22.95 1.07 -15.94
N LEU A 58 24.02 0.93 -16.72
CA LEU A 58 24.12 -0.11 -17.75
C LEU A 58 24.43 -1.51 -17.19
N VAL A 59 25.26 -1.61 -16.15
CA VAL A 59 25.77 -2.90 -15.63
C VAL A 59 25.02 -3.38 -14.39
N VAL A 60 24.48 -2.48 -13.57
CA VAL A 60 23.72 -2.85 -12.35
C VAL A 60 22.22 -2.67 -12.58
N TYR A 61 21.75 -1.45 -12.89
CA TYR A 61 20.32 -1.14 -12.92
C TYR A 61 19.56 -1.88 -14.03
N LEU A 62 20.03 -1.87 -15.28
CA LEU A 62 19.34 -2.54 -16.38
C LEU A 62 19.26 -4.08 -16.20
N PRO A 63 20.34 -4.80 -15.83
CA PRO A 63 20.25 -6.24 -15.55
C PRO A 63 19.40 -6.56 -14.32
N LEU A 64 19.50 -5.76 -13.25
CA LEU A 64 18.69 -5.94 -12.04
C LEU A 64 17.19 -5.74 -12.33
N ASN A 65 16.80 -4.68 -13.04
CA ASN A 65 15.42 -4.47 -13.45
C ASN A 65 14.91 -5.64 -14.32
N LYS A 66 15.70 -6.10 -15.31
CA LYS A 66 15.35 -7.28 -16.12
C LYS A 66 15.19 -8.56 -15.29
N TYR A 67 15.93 -8.72 -14.20
CA TYR A 67 15.76 -9.83 -13.25
C TYR A 67 14.50 -9.67 -12.39
N LEU A 68 14.26 -8.49 -11.81
CA LEU A 68 13.16 -8.24 -10.88
C LEU A 68 11.77 -8.20 -11.54
N GLN A 69 11.71 -8.03 -12.86
CA GLN A 69 10.49 -8.13 -13.68
C GLN A 69 9.99 -9.56 -13.91
N ARG A 70 10.77 -10.60 -13.55
CA ARG A 70 10.35 -12.02 -13.57
C ARG A 70 9.05 -12.22 -12.77
N ALA A 71 8.24 -13.22 -13.12
CA ALA A 71 7.01 -13.54 -12.41
C ALA A 71 7.24 -13.85 -10.93
N ALA A 72 6.21 -13.67 -10.09
CA ALA A 72 6.27 -14.01 -8.68
C ALA A 72 6.38 -15.54 -8.50
N LYS A 73 6.95 -15.97 -7.36
CA LYS A 73 6.77 -17.33 -6.87
C LYS A 73 5.73 -17.29 -5.77
N HIS A 74 4.51 -17.66 -6.10
CA HIS A 74 3.39 -17.67 -5.16
C HIS A 74 3.52 -18.86 -4.18
N PRO A 75 3.08 -18.72 -2.91
CA PRO A 75 2.95 -19.85 -2.00
C PRO A 75 1.86 -20.80 -2.49
N VAL A 76 1.84 -22.02 -1.94
CA VAL A 76 0.69 -22.93 -2.12
C VAL A 76 -0.55 -22.27 -1.48
N PRO A 77 -1.68 -22.12 -2.20
CA PRO A 77 -2.85 -21.46 -1.64
C PRO A 77 -3.42 -22.23 -0.44
N PRO A 78 -3.92 -21.55 0.61
CA PRO A 78 -4.61 -22.19 1.73
C PRO A 78 -5.81 -23.04 1.27
N CYS A 79 -6.31 -23.95 2.12
CA CYS A 79 -7.43 -24.82 1.74
C CYS A 79 -8.73 -24.03 1.50
N ARG A 80 -9.70 -24.60 0.76
CA ARG A 80 -11.00 -23.93 0.45
C ARG A 80 -11.72 -23.43 1.70
N ALA A 81 -11.61 -24.14 2.83
CA ALA A 81 -12.22 -23.71 4.09
C ALA A 81 -11.56 -22.44 4.66
N ASP A 82 -10.23 -22.35 4.64
CA ASP A 82 -9.50 -21.17 5.12
C ASP A 82 -9.69 -19.97 4.19
N ARG A 83 -9.67 -20.18 2.87
CA ARG A 83 -9.97 -19.14 1.87
C ARG A 83 -11.39 -18.60 2.06
N ARG A 84 -12.38 -19.48 2.25
CA ARG A 84 -13.78 -19.09 2.54
C ARG A 84 -13.91 -18.33 3.86
N LYS A 85 -13.19 -18.75 4.91
CA LYS A 85 -13.15 -18.05 6.20
C LYS A 85 -12.54 -16.65 6.08
N LEU A 86 -11.46 -16.50 5.31
CA LEU A 86 -10.84 -15.20 5.01
C LEU A 86 -11.76 -14.34 4.15
N PHE A 87 -12.38 -14.90 3.10
CA PHE A 87 -13.35 -14.21 2.26
C PHE A 87 -14.48 -13.61 3.09
N LEU A 88 -15.15 -14.41 3.94
CA LEU A 88 -16.23 -13.94 4.81
C LEU A 88 -15.74 -12.88 5.80
N LYS A 89 -14.52 -13.01 6.34
CA LYS A 89 -13.94 -12.01 7.25
C LYS A 89 -13.67 -10.68 6.56
N CYS A 90 -13.15 -10.69 5.33
CA CYS A 90 -13.02 -9.48 4.50
C CYS A 90 -14.41 -8.91 4.15
N HIS A 91 -15.30 -9.74 3.62
CA HIS A 91 -16.64 -9.36 3.15
C HIS A 91 -17.47 -8.63 4.23
N ASN A 92 -17.44 -9.13 5.46
CA ASN A 92 -18.15 -8.53 6.60
C ASN A 92 -17.53 -7.20 7.10
N ASN A 93 -16.38 -6.78 6.54
CA ASN A 93 -15.66 -5.55 6.91
C ASN A 93 -15.48 -4.59 5.71
N ILE A 94 -16.37 -4.68 4.70
CA ILE A 94 -16.44 -3.75 3.56
C ILE A 94 -17.46 -2.63 3.88
N PRO A 95 -17.05 -1.35 4.04
CA PRO A 95 -17.99 -0.27 4.43
C PRO A 95 -18.87 0.20 3.26
N ASP A 96 -18.33 0.23 2.05
CA ASP A 96 -19.03 0.61 0.81
C ASP A 96 -18.65 -0.40 -0.29
N PRO A 97 -19.54 -1.36 -0.64
CA PRO A 97 -19.24 -2.39 -1.63
C PRO A 97 -19.15 -1.85 -3.07
N ALA A 98 -19.81 -0.73 -3.37
CA ALA A 98 -19.77 -0.12 -4.69
C ALA A 98 -18.44 0.61 -4.90
N GLN A 99 -17.98 1.37 -3.91
CA GLN A 99 -16.67 2.03 -3.94
C GLN A 99 -15.52 1.03 -3.80
N TYR A 100 -15.68 -0.02 -2.99
CA TYR A 100 -14.72 -1.13 -2.88
C TYR A 100 -14.40 -1.72 -4.25
N LEU A 101 -15.42 -2.15 -5.01
CA LEU A 101 -15.21 -2.65 -6.37
C LEU A 101 -14.65 -1.55 -7.28
N ARG A 102 -15.22 -0.34 -7.30
CA ARG A 102 -14.72 0.72 -8.19
C ARG A 102 -13.23 1.00 -8.02
N LYS A 103 -12.73 1.18 -6.78
CA LYS A 103 -11.30 1.39 -6.52
C LYS A 103 -10.45 0.17 -6.95
N TRP A 104 -10.89 -1.06 -6.64
CA TRP A 104 -10.23 -2.30 -7.12
C TRP A 104 -10.22 -2.44 -8.66
N PHE A 105 -11.19 -1.85 -9.36
CA PHE A 105 -11.25 -1.71 -10.81
C PHE A 105 -10.74 -0.33 -11.32
N ARG A 106 -9.77 0.28 -10.63
CA ARG A 106 -9.07 1.51 -11.04
C ARG A 106 -9.95 2.76 -11.18
N ASN A 107 -11.06 2.81 -10.43
CA ASN A 107 -12.17 3.77 -10.53
C ASN A 107 -12.97 3.72 -11.86
N ALA A 108 -13.02 2.56 -12.51
CA ALA A 108 -13.89 2.29 -13.66
C ALA A 108 -15.38 2.61 -13.38
N PRO A 109 -16.17 2.91 -14.43
CA PRO A 109 -17.63 3.01 -14.32
C PRO A 109 -18.24 1.64 -14.00
N VAL A 110 -19.31 1.63 -13.20
CA VAL A 110 -19.92 0.40 -12.67
C VAL A 110 -20.52 -0.49 -13.76
N SER A 111 -20.89 0.08 -14.92
CA SER A 111 -21.38 -0.65 -16.10
C SER A 111 -20.29 -1.47 -16.82
N GLU A 112 -19.01 -1.18 -16.60
CA GLU A 112 -17.90 -1.96 -17.15
C GLU A 112 -17.40 -3.07 -16.20
N ILE A 113 -17.94 -3.14 -14.98
CA ILE A 113 -17.61 -4.15 -13.96
C ILE A 113 -18.70 -5.22 -13.99
N LYS A 114 -18.45 -6.31 -14.71
CA LYS A 114 -19.38 -7.44 -14.90
C LYS A 114 -18.95 -8.69 -14.12
N ARG A 115 -19.79 -9.74 -14.09
CA ARG A 115 -19.50 -10.99 -13.34
C ARG A 115 -18.09 -11.51 -13.59
N ASP A 116 -17.67 -11.62 -14.85
CA ASP A 116 -16.40 -12.25 -15.21
C ASP A 116 -15.20 -11.43 -14.70
N ASN A 117 -15.30 -10.10 -14.73
CA ASN A 117 -14.27 -9.21 -14.17
C ASN A 117 -14.14 -9.39 -12.66
N VAL A 118 -15.26 -9.60 -11.95
CA VAL A 118 -15.29 -9.84 -10.50
C VAL A 118 -14.74 -11.23 -10.15
N LYS A 119 -15.00 -12.25 -10.98
CA LYS A 119 -14.32 -13.56 -10.88
C LYS A 119 -12.81 -13.44 -11.07
N ASP A 120 -12.35 -12.69 -12.08
CA ASP A 120 -10.91 -12.40 -12.29
C ASP A 120 -10.23 -11.76 -11.07
N PHE A 121 -10.97 -10.90 -10.34
CA PHE A 121 -10.49 -10.25 -9.13
C PHE A 121 -10.40 -11.22 -7.94
N PHE A 122 -11.47 -11.96 -7.63
CA PHE A 122 -11.44 -12.92 -6.51
C PHE A 122 -10.47 -14.08 -6.76
N TRP A 123 -10.35 -14.54 -8.01
CA TRP A 123 -9.34 -15.50 -8.44
C TRP A 123 -7.93 -15.04 -8.03
N TRP A 124 -7.55 -13.84 -8.45
CA TRP A 124 -6.26 -13.26 -8.10
C TRP A 124 -6.11 -13.07 -6.58
N ALA A 125 -7.12 -12.52 -5.90
CA ALA A 125 -7.04 -12.15 -4.49
C ALA A 125 -6.85 -13.35 -3.55
N PHE A 126 -7.50 -14.49 -3.83
CA PHE A 126 -7.52 -15.66 -2.94
C PHE A 126 -6.68 -16.85 -3.44
N LEU A 127 -6.47 -17.00 -4.75
CA LEU A 127 -5.66 -18.09 -5.32
C LEU A 127 -4.29 -17.63 -5.79
N ASN A 128 -4.06 -16.31 -5.93
CA ASN A 128 -2.81 -15.68 -6.36
C ASN A 128 -2.26 -16.10 -7.74
N THR A 129 -2.88 -17.03 -8.47
CA THR A 129 -2.42 -17.53 -9.77
C THR A 129 -2.98 -16.74 -10.96
N GLY A 130 -2.28 -16.78 -12.09
CA GLY A 130 -2.70 -16.17 -13.36
C GLY A 130 -3.31 -17.15 -14.37
N ASP A 131 -3.12 -18.45 -14.17
CA ASP A 131 -3.67 -19.51 -15.02
C ASP A 131 -5.08 -19.87 -14.54
N HIS A 132 -6.05 -20.02 -15.45
CA HIS A 132 -7.42 -20.40 -15.09
C HIS A 132 -7.54 -21.94 -14.96
N ASP A 133 -8.13 -22.40 -13.86
CA ASP A 133 -8.44 -23.80 -13.58
C ASP A 133 -9.91 -23.90 -13.12
N SER A 134 -10.72 -24.67 -13.83
CA SER A 134 -12.16 -24.78 -13.57
C SER A 134 -12.50 -25.45 -12.23
N THR A 135 -11.53 -26.07 -11.55
CA THR A 135 -11.67 -26.67 -10.23
C THR A 135 -12.17 -25.67 -9.15
N TYR A 136 -12.01 -24.36 -9.38
CA TYR A 136 -12.45 -23.31 -8.45
C TYR A 136 -13.65 -22.49 -8.95
N ASP A 137 -14.27 -22.82 -10.10
CA ASP A 137 -15.36 -22.02 -10.66
C ASP A 137 -16.59 -21.94 -9.73
N GLU A 138 -16.87 -22.99 -8.95
CA GLU A 138 -17.88 -23.00 -7.89
C GLU A 138 -17.58 -21.99 -6.77
N GLU A 139 -16.31 -21.89 -6.37
CA GLU A 139 -15.86 -21.04 -5.26
C GLU A 139 -15.86 -19.55 -5.69
N LEU A 140 -15.48 -19.27 -6.93
CA LEU A 140 -15.66 -17.94 -7.54
C LEU A 140 -17.13 -17.55 -7.66
N GLU A 141 -17.99 -18.50 -8.04
CA GLU A 141 -19.42 -18.27 -8.19
C GLU A 141 -20.08 -17.99 -6.83
N GLU A 142 -19.70 -18.73 -5.79
CA GLU A 142 -20.08 -18.44 -4.39
C GLU A 142 -19.67 -17.01 -3.98
N TYR A 143 -18.39 -16.64 -4.14
CA TYR A 143 -17.89 -15.31 -3.79
C TYR A 143 -18.54 -14.18 -4.61
N THR A 144 -18.88 -14.45 -5.87
CA THR A 144 -19.61 -13.52 -6.74
C THR A 144 -21.05 -13.33 -6.26
N GLN A 145 -21.73 -14.39 -5.80
CA GLN A 145 -23.09 -14.29 -5.27
C GLN A 145 -23.15 -13.54 -3.95
N GLU A 146 -22.17 -13.72 -3.04
CA GLU A 146 -22.13 -12.92 -1.81
C GLU A 146 -21.91 -11.42 -2.10
N ILE A 147 -21.01 -11.05 -3.02
CA ILE A 147 -20.82 -9.62 -3.35
C ILE A 147 -22.05 -9.01 -4.05
N GLU A 148 -22.83 -9.78 -4.82
CA GLU A 148 -24.12 -9.33 -5.36
C GLU A 148 -25.17 -9.08 -4.27
N LYS A 149 -25.22 -9.91 -3.21
CA LYS A 149 -26.08 -9.66 -2.04
C LYS A 149 -25.67 -8.36 -1.33
N LEU A 150 -24.37 -8.17 -1.09
CA LEU A 150 -23.85 -6.98 -0.39
C LEU A 150 -24.07 -5.69 -1.19
N LEU A 151 -24.02 -5.76 -2.53
CA LEU A 151 -24.38 -4.66 -3.44
C LEU A 151 -25.88 -4.40 -3.54
N GLY A 152 -26.74 -5.28 -3.03
CA GLY A 152 -28.20 -5.23 -3.19
C GLY A 152 -28.67 -5.42 -4.64
N LYS A 153 -27.81 -5.89 -5.55
CA LYS A 153 -28.11 -6.02 -6.99
C LYS A 153 -27.24 -7.08 -7.65
N LYS A 154 -27.77 -7.68 -8.72
CA LYS A 154 -26.97 -8.51 -9.63
C LYS A 154 -26.10 -7.67 -10.55
N LEU A 155 -24.92 -8.19 -10.87
CA LEU A 155 -23.99 -7.70 -11.87
C LEU A 155 -24.45 -8.17 -13.26
N GLU A 156 -24.09 -7.42 -14.30
CA GLU A 156 -24.34 -7.85 -15.67
C GLU A 156 -23.52 -9.13 -16.00
N PRO A 157 -24.07 -10.04 -16.83
CA PRO A 157 -23.36 -11.24 -17.28
C PRO A 157 -22.26 -10.90 -18.30
N GLY A 158 -21.27 -11.80 -18.41
CA GLY A 158 -20.12 -11.64 -19.29
C GLY A 158 -19.04 -10.73 -18.72
N ARG A 159 -18.18 -10.21 -19.61
CA ARG A 159 -16.99 -9.41 -19.28
C ARG A 159 -17.11 -8.00 -19.87
N GLY A 160 -16.89 -6.98 -19.05
CA GLY A 160 -16.74 -5.59 -19.47
C GLY A 160 -15.27 -5.18 -19.60
N ASN A 161 -15.02 -3.93 -19.99
CA ASN A 161 -13.66 -3.41 -20.23
C ASN A 161 -12.83 -3.20 -18.95
N ALA A 162 -13.46 -3.23 -17.76
CA ALA A 162 -12.79 -2.89 -16.51
C ALA A 162 -11.69 -3.90 -16.16
N LYS A 163 -10.51 -3.39 -15.79
CA LYS A 163 -9.35 -4.19 -15.38
C LYS A 163 -9.09 -4.03 -13.90
N CYS A 164 -9.27 -5.11 -13.13
CA CYS A 164 -8.86 -5.16 -11.73
C CYS A 164 -7.37 -4.86 -11.58
N LEU A 165 -6.99 -4.41 -10.38
CA LEU A 165 -5.61 -4.49 -9.92
C LEU A 165 -5.28 -5.97 -9.66
N ARG A 166 -4.19 -6.46 -10.21
CA ARG A 166 -3.66 -7.82 -9.95
C ARG A 166 -2.18 -7.73 -9.63
N LEU A 167 -1.88 -7.14 -8.47
CA LEU A 167 -0.55 -6.64 -8.11
C LEU A 167 0.54 -7.72 -8.18
N THR A 168 0.27 -8.94 -7.71
CA THR A 168 1.26 -10.04 -7.77
C THR A 168 1.50 -10.60 -9.18
N LEU A 169 0.70 -10.21 -10.18
CA LEU A 169 0.76 -10.68 -11.57
C LEU A 169 1.15 -9.58 -12.59
N GLU A 170 0.87 -8.30 -12.30
CA GLU A 170 1.19 -7.17 -13.18
C GLU A 170 2.71 -6.89 -13.27
N LYS A 171 3.15 -6.16 -14.30
CA LYS A 171 4.55 -5.71 -14.42
C LYS A 171 4.78 -4.44 -13.57
N PRO A 172 5.70 -4.42 -12.60
CA PRO A 172 5.97 -3.23 -11.80
C PRO A 172 6.54 -2.07 -12.64
N LEU A 173 6.15 -0.83 -12.30
CA LEU A 173 6.80 0.42 -12.72
C LEU A 173 7.72 0.91 -11.60
N THR A 174 8.85 1.54 -11.95
CA THR A 174 10.02 1.70 -11.05
C THR A 174 10.35 3.17 -10.72
N LEU A 175 10.80 3.45 -9.47
CA LEU A 175 11.68 4.53 -8.90
C LEU A 175 11.36 4.90 -7.40
N THR A 176 12.35 4.76 -6.49
CA THR A 176 12.56 5.28 -5.09
C THR A 176 11.59 5.04 -3.87
N VAL A 177 12.12 5.28 -2.62
CA VAL A 177 12.04 4.53 -1.29
C VAL A 177 11.52 5.36 -0.05
N GLU A 178 10.83 4.92 1.06
CA GLU A 178 10.10 3.70 1.55
C GLU A 178 9.27 3.93 2.89
N ARG A 179 8.26 3.08 3.24
CA ARG A 179 7.79 2.75 4.64
C ARG A 179 7.04 1.39 4.74
N TYR A 180 7.40 0.48 5.68
CA TYR A 180 6.74 -0.85 5.86
C TYR A 180 6.39 -1.35 7.29
N GLY A 181 6.75 -0.63 8.36
CA GLY A 181 6.86 -1.21 9.73
C GLY A 181 5.65 -1.99 10.28
N SER A 182 4.39 -1.59 10.01
CA SER A 182 3.21 -2.27 10.57
C SER A 182 3.00 -3.68 10.01
N VAL A 183 3.51 -3.98 8.81
CA VAL A 183 3.43 -5.30 8.18
C VAL A 183 4.35 -6.30 8.88
N VAL A 184 5.55 -5.88 9.27
CA VAL A 184 6.48 -6.71 10.05
C VAL A 184 5.84 -7.05 11.40
N ALA A 185 5.30 -6.03 12.11
CA ALA A 185 4.57 -6.25 13.35
C ALA A 185 3.39 -7.24 13.16
N ALA A 186 2.65 -7.13 12.05
CA ALA A 186 1.56 -8.04 11.75
C ALA A 186 2.00 -9.50 11.52
N GLN A 187 3.23 -9.75 11.05
CA GLN A 187 3.77 -11.12 10.96
C GLN A 187 4.23 -11.63 12.34
N LEU A 188 4.90 -10.80 13.15
CA LEU A 188 5.39 -11.18 14.48
C LEU A 188 4.23 -11.49 15.46
N LEU A 189 3.17 -10.69 15.45
CA LEU A 189 1.98 -10.86 16.31
C LEU A 189 1.23 -12.18 16.07
N ARG A 190 1.26 -12.69 14.83
CA ARG A 190 0.58 -13.92 14.42
C ARG A 190 1.45 -15.19 14.53
N SER A 191 2.73 -15.08 14.89
CA SER A 191 3.55 -16.22 15.31
C SER A 191 3.22 -16.57 16.77
N PRO A 192 2.69 -17.77 17.07
CA PRO A 192 2.37 -18.17 18.45
C PRO A 192 3.59 -18.21 19.37
N GLU A 193 4.80 -18.32 18.81
CA GLU A 193 6.08 -18.38 19.54
C GLU A 193 6.58 -16.97 19.89
N VAL A 194 6.52 -16.04 18.92
CA VAL A 194 7.03 -14.67 19.10
C VAL A 194 6.03 -13.80 19.85
N SER A 195 4.73 -13.94 19.58
CA SER A 195 3.65 -13.12 20.18
C SER A 195 3.69 -13.09 21.72
N GLN A 196 4.03 -14.22 22.37
CA GLN A 196 4.17 -14.31 23.84
C GLN A 196 5.24 -13.38 24.43
N HIS A 197 6.20 -12.95 23.59
CA HIS A 197 7.35 -12.13 23.95
C HIS A 197 7.18 -10.66 23.51
N ILE A 198 6.06 -10.30 22.87
CA ILE A 198 5.79 -8.94 22.42
C ILE A 198 5.13 -8.16 23.58
N GLY A 199 5.78 -7.05 23.97
CA GLY A 199 5.26 -6.11 24.96
C GLY A 199 4.22 -5.15 24.37
N PRO A 200 3.98 -4.00 25.03
CA PRO A 200 3.10 -2.97 24.49
C PRO A 200 3.51 -2.48 23.09
N ALA A 201 2.55 -2.30 22.19
CA ALA A 201 2.81 -1.90 20.80
C ALA A 201 2.20 -0.54 20.45
N LEU A 202 2.97 0.30 19.75
CA LEU A 202 2.51 1.57 19.19
C LEU A 202 2.48 1.48 17.67
N PHE A 203 1.29 1.47 17.09
CA PHE A 203 1.08 1.59 15.65
C PHE A 203 0.86 3.06 15.28
N ILE A 204 1.48 3.50 14.18
CA ILE A 204 1.35 4.86 13.65
C ILE A 204 1.04 4.72 12.16
N ASP A 205 -0.11 5.25 11.75
CA ASP A 205 -0.69 5.17 10.41
C ASP A 205 -0.59 3.75 9.78
N PRO A 206 -1.04 2.68 10.48
CA PRO A 206 -0.78 1.30 10.10
C PRO A 206 -1.58 0.84 8.86
N VAL A 207 -0.87 0.60 7.76
CA VAL A 207 -1.44 0.07 6.51
C VAL A 207 -1.95 -1.38 6.59
N SER A 208 -1.64 -2.11 7.66
CA SER A 208 -1.95 -3.54 7.81
C SER A 208 -3.37 -3.83 8.29
N PHE A 209 -4.03 -2.91 9.00
CA PHE A 209 -5.45 -3.07 9.35
C PHE A 209 -6.32 -2.84 8.12
N LEU A 210 -7.30 -3.73 7.90
CA LEU A 210 -8.19 -3.67 6.74
C LEU A 210 -7.48 -3.59 5.37
N LEU A 211 -6.25 -4.11 5.24
CA LEU A 211 -5.42 -4.13 4.01
C LEU A 211 -6.08 -4.78 2.77
N HIS A 212 -7.22 -5.46 2.94
CA HIS A 212 -8.05 -5.98 1.85
C HIS A 212 -8.94 -4.90 1.20
N LEU A 213 -9.15 -3.77 1.89
CA LEU A 213 -9.77 -2.58 1.31
C LEU A 213 -8.81 -2.00 0.24
N PRO A 214 -9.36 -1.51 -0.88
CA PRO A 214 -8.56 -1.09 -2.02
C PRO A 214 -7.74 0.17 -1.77
N ASP A 215 -7.87 0.85 -0.64
CA ASP A 215 -7.27 2.17 -0.40
C ASP A 215 -5.74 2.14 -0.49
N VAL A 216 -5.05 1.26 0.24
CA VAL A 216 -3.58 1.13 0.11
C VAL A 216 -3.20 0.77 -1.34
N ALA A 217 -3.87 -0.23 -1.93
CA ALA A 217 -3.59 -0.73 -3.27
C ALA A 217 -3.81 0.33 -4.37
N TYR A 218 -4.84 1.18 -4.24
CA TYR A 218 -5.20 2.21 -5.20
C TYR A 218 -4.43 3.50 -4.92
N ASN A 219 -4.53 4.07 -3.72
CA ASN A 219 -4.02 5.39 -3.36
C ASN A 219 -2.49 5.48 -3.44
N PHE A 220 -1.78 4.40 -3.07
CA PHE A 220 -0.31 4.35 -3.09
C PHE A 220 0.23 4.02 -4.49
N ILE A 221 -0.31 2.97 -5.13
CA ILE A 221 0.29 2.33 -6.32
C ILE A 221 -0.30 2.85 -7.64
N CYS A 222 -1.61 3.11 -7.71
CA CYS A 222 -2.32 3.24 -8.98
C CYS A 222 -3.02 4.59 -9.21
N ARG A 223 -3.32 5.35 -8.16
CA ARG A 223 -3.82 6.72 -8.23
C ARG A 223 -2.79 7.59 -8.95
N ARG A 224 -3.26 8.42 -9.88
CA ARG A 224 -2.42 9.46 -10.49
C ARG A 224 -2.23 10.58 -9.47
N PRO A 225 -1.00 10.89 -9.03
CA PRO A 225 -0.78 11.96 -8.06
C PRO A 225 -1.20 13.32 -8.64
N SER A 226 -1.82 14.11 -7.78
CA SER A 226 -2.36 15.45 -8.06
C SER A 226 -1.75 16.51 -7.15
N GLN A 227 -1.56 16.18 -5.86
CA GLN A 227 -1.02 17.06 -4.83
C GLN A 227 0.50 16.86 -4.62
N PRO A 228 1.25 17.84 -4.08
CA PRO A 228 2.71 17.75 -3.92
C PRO A 228 3.18 16.55 -3.08
N ASN A 229 2.48 16.27 -1.98
CA ASN A 229 2.66 15.10 -1.12
C ASN A 229 2.39 13.79 -1.89
N GLU A 230 1.32 13.71 -2.69
CA GLU A 230 1.05 12.54 -3.54
C GLU A 230 2.15 12.30 -4.57
N TYR A 231 2.77 13.34 -5.15
CA TYR A 231 3.92 13.19 -6.04
C TYR A 231 5.16 12.66 -5.30
N LEU A 232 5.42 13.17 -4.10
CA LEU A 232 6.50 12.69 -3.24
C LEU A 232 6.27 11.21 -2.88
N LEU A 233 5.07 10.85 -2.42
CA LEU A 233 4.72 9.48 -2.04
C LEU A 233 4.62 8.53 -3.24
N SER A 234 4.28 9.01 -4.43
CA SER A 234 4.26 8.17 -5.63
C SER A 234 5.66 7.97 -6.24
N TYR A 235 6.66 8.78 -5.89
CA TYR A 235 8.05 8.68 -6.40
C TYR A 235 9.08 8.25 -5.34
N PHE A 236 8.75 8.34 -4.05
CA PHE A 236 9.55 7.82 -2.94
C PHE A 236 8.78 6.77 -2.12
N GLY A 237 7.46 6.86 -1.97
CA GLY A 237 6.70 5.81 -1.28
C GLY A 237 6.58 4.52 -2.10
N SER A 238 5.93 4.58 -3.27
CA SER A 238 5.40 3.37 -3.92
C SER A 238 6.29 2.74 -4.99
N LYS A 239 7.14 3.49 -5.69
CA LYS A 239 7.65 3.05 -6.99
C LYS A 239 9.00 2.33 -6.94
N ASP A 240 9.76 2.32 -5.83
CA ASP A 240 11.14 1.79 -5.83
C ASP A 240 11.35 0.45 -6.54
N ILE A 241 12.54 0.23 -7.09
CA ILE A 241 12.89 -1.06 -7.68
C ILE A 241 12.79 -2.21 -6.64
N GLY A 242 13.12 -1.96 -5.37
CA GLY A 242 12.91 -2.87 -4.25
C GLY A 242 11.46 -2.91 -3.75
N ILE A 243 10.79 -1.76 -3.61
CA ILE A 243 9.40 -1.67 -3.11
C ILE A 243 8.41 -2.24 -4.13
N ALA A 244 8.45 -1.77 -5.38
CA ALA A 244 7.60 -2.29 -6.44
C ALA A 244 7.91 -3.77 -6.73
N HIS A 245 9.17 -4.23 -6.64
CA HIS A 245 9.42 -5.69 -6.65
C HIS A 245 8.77 -6.37 -5.43
N THR A 246 8.84 -5.79 -4.24
CA THR A 246 8.22 -6.35 -3.03
C THR A 246 6.70 -6.42 -3.18
N LEU A 247 6.01 -5.29 -3.39
CA LEU A 247 4.56 -5.19 -3.57
C LEU A 247 4.01 -6.06 -4.71
N PHE A 248 4.76 -6.22 -5.81
CA PHE A 248 4.31 -6.97 -6.99
C PHE A 248 4.86 -8.42 -7.06
N ARG A 249 5.82 -8.84 -6.22
CA ARG A 249 6.43 -10.19 -6.33
C ARG A 249 6.66 -10.94 -5.02
N ARG A 250 6.60 -10.27 -3.86
CA ARG A 250 6.89 -10.85 -2.53
C ARG A 250 5.80 -10.59 -1.49
N PHE A 251 4.97 -9.58 -1.71
CA PHE A 251 3.93 -9.13 -0.79
C PHE A 251 2.60 -9.81 -1.15
N PHE A 252 2.25 -10.85 -0.41
CA PHE A 252 0.95 -11.49 -0.53
C PHE A 252 -0.03 -10.74 0.37
N TRP A 253 -0.97 -10.02 -0.24
CA TRP A 253 -1.77 -9.00 0.46
C TRP A 253 -2.67 -9.59 1.56
N ALA A 254 -3.22 -10.78 1.32
CA ALA A 254 -3.94 -11.58 2.30
C ALA A 254 -3.08 -11.92 3.54
N ASP A 255 -1.84 -12.35 3.33
CA ASP A 255 -0.94 -12.83 4.38
C ASP A 255 -0.43 -11.70 5.29
N ASN A 256 -0.56 -10.44 4.86
CA ASN A 256 -0.07 -9.24 5.56
C ASN A 256 -1.18 -8.42 6.24
N LEU A 257 -2.42 -8.92 6.22
CA LEU A 257 -3.53 -8.40 7.03
C LEU A 257 -3.25 -8.52 8.52
N LEU A 258 -3.63 -7.48 9.27
CA LEU A 258 -3.74 -7.49 10.73
C LEU A 258 -5.20 -7.25 11.13
N TRP A 259 -5.70 -8.05 12.07
CA TRP A 259 -7.06 -7.94 12.60
C TRP A 259 -7.06 -7.57 14.09
N LYS A 260 -8.22 -7.12 14.59
CA LYS A 260 -8.43 -6.77 16.00
C LYS A 260 -8.23 -7.98 16.94
N GLU A 261 -8.48 -9.20 16.47
CA GLU A 261 -8.21 -10.43 17.24
C GLU A 261 -6.70 -10.60 17.50
N ASP A 262 -5.87 -10.33 16.50
CA ASP A 262 -4.41 -10.59 16.51
C ASP A 262 -3.64 -9.66 17.47
N ILE A 263 -4.30 -8.63 18.02
CA ILE A 263 -3.74 -7.65 18.96
C ILE A 263 -4.40 -7.71 20.36
N ARG A 264 -5.45 -8.52 20.55
CA ARG A 264 -6.36 -8.41 21.71
C ARG A 264 -5.67 -8.59 23.06
N ASP A 265 -4.71 -9.50 23.13
CA ASP A 265 -4.02 -9.86 24.37
C ASP A 265 -2.93 -8.85 24.78
N HIS A 266 -2.53 -7.96 23.86
CA HIS A 266 -1.43 -7.01 24.04
C HIS A 266 -1.94 -5.60 24.37
N PRO A 267 -1.22 -4.80 25.18
CA PRO A 267 -1.48 -3.36 25.28
C PRO A 267 -1.10 -2.66 23.98
N VAL A 268 -2.07 -2.12 23.24
CA VAL A 268 -1.84 -1.50 21.94
C VAL A 268 -2.40 -0.07 21.90
N THR A 269 -1.64 0.84 21.31
CA THR A 269 -2.16 2.15 20.88
C THR A 269 -2.02 2.27 19.37
N VAL A 270 -3.09 2.68 18.70
CA VAL A 270 -3.12 2.96 17.26
C VAL A 270 -3.30 4.45 17.05
N VAL A 271 -2.35 5.08 16.35
CA VAL A 271 -2.40 6.50 15.98
C VAL A 271 -2.78 6.62 14.51
N LEU A 272 -3.73 7.50 14.22
CA LEU A 272 -4.32 7.70 12.88
C LEU A 272 -4.35 9.17 12.48
N ALA A 273 -3.81 9.48 11.30
CA ALA A 273 -3.97 10.74 10.59
C ALA A 273 -5.39 10.91 10.01
N GLY A 274 -6.06 12.03 10.30
CA GLY A 274 -7.46 12.24 9.94
C GLY A 274 -7.72 12.60 8.47
N ARG A 275 -6.66 12.97 7.74
CA ARG A 275 -6.64 13.29 6.30
C ARG A 275 -5.65 12.41 5.54
N ASP A 276 -5.39 11.20 6.06
CA ASP A 276 -4.44 10.24 5.50
C ASP A 276 -4.72 9.98 4.02
N SER A 277 -3.71 10.23 3.19
CA SER A 277 -3.81 10.09 1.74
C SER A 277 -3.57 8.66 1.24
N VAL A 278 -3.36 7.68 2.12
CA VAL A 278 -3.06 6.27 1.81
C VAL A 278 -4.19 5.35 2.26
N ILE A 279 -4.60 5.44 3.53
CA ILE A 279 -5.57 4.54 4.19
C ILE A 279 -6.87 5.27 4.54
N ASP A 280 -7.98 4.54 4.50
CA ASP A 280 -9.23 5.02 5.11
C ASP A 280 -9.15 4.88 6.63
N THR A 281 -8.60 5.91 7.28
CA THR A 281 -8.46 5.94 8.74
C THR A 281 -9.81 5.99 9.46
N LYS A 282 -10.88 6.51 8.83
CA LYS A 282 -12.23 6.50 9.42
C LYS A 282 -12.77 5.07 9.50
N ALA A 283 -12.57 4.28 8.44
CA ALA A 283 -12.90 2.87 8.45
C ALA A 283 -12.06 2.08 9.46
N ILE A 284 -10.75 2.33 9.54
CA ILE A 284 -9.88 1.67 10.52
C ILE A 284 -10.28 2.05 11.97
N ARG A 285 -10.62 3.32 12.24
CA ARG A 285 -11.14 3.78 13.55
C ARG A 285 -12.46 3.09 13.91
N ALA A 286 -13.43 3.05 12.99
CA ALA A 286 -14.72 2.40 13.21
C ALA A 286 -14.55 0.89 13.50
N TYR A 287 -13.72 0.19 12.71
CA TYR A 287 -13.40 -1.22 12.92
C TYR A 287 -12.72 -1.49 14.27
N LEU A 288 -11.70 -0.71 14.64
CA LEU A 288 -10.96 -0.90 15.90
C LEU A 288 -11.84 -0.65 17.14
N LEU A 289 -12.72 0.35 17.10
CA LEU A 289 -13.66 0.64 18.17
C LEU A 289 -14.88 -0.32 18.18
N GLY A 290 -15.15 -1.01 17.06
CA GLY A 290 -16.35 -1.83 16.88
C GLY A 290 -17.61 -0.97 16.75
N SER A 291 -17.54 0.08 15.94
CA SER A 291 -18.66 0.98 15.64
C SER A 291 -19.33 0.57 14.33
N ASP A 292 -20.66 0.34 14.37
CA ASP A 292 -21.47 0.15 13.16
C ASP A 292 -21.57 1.44 12.31
N ASN A 293 -21.24 2.60 12.89
CA ASN A 293 -21.23 3.89 12.20
C ASN A 293 -19.83 4.19 11.63
N TRP A 294 -19.66 3.96 10.34
CA TRP A 294 -18.44 4.23 9.59
C TRP A 294 -18.22 5.72 9.27
N THR A 295 -19.24 6.57 9.46
CA THR A 295 -19.18 8.02 9.24
C THR A 295 -19.13 8.79 10.57
N LEU A 296 -18.13 8.50 11.39
CA LEU A 296 -17.85 9.24 12.62
C LEU A 296 -17.50 10.71 12.31
N GLU A 297 -18.19 11.64 12.97
CA GLU A 297 -17.70 13.02 13.10
C GLU A 297 -16.39 13.03 13.89
N THR A 298 -15.51 13.96 13.54
CA THR A 298 -14.07 13.85 13.84
C THR A 298 -13.50 15.19 14.27
N THR A 299 -13.02 15.22 15.51
CA THR A 299 -12.17 16.25 16.12
C THR A 299 -10.94 15.55 16.72
N ASP A 300 -9.91 16.29 17.14
CA ASP A 300 -8.75 15.73 17.84
C ASP A 300 -9.22 15.01 19.13
N LEU A 301 -9.15 13.68 19.15
CA LEU A 301 -9.70 12.83 20.20
C LEU A 301 -8.80 11.63 20.48
N ARG A 302 -8.80 11.18 21.73
CA ARG A 302 -8.26 9.87 22.15
C ARG A 302 -9.44 9.02 22.60
N ASP A 303 -9.80 8.06 21.77
CA ASP A 303 -10.83 7.08 22.06
C ASP A 303 -10.22 5.90 22.81
N PHE A 304 -10.94 5.37 23.79
CA PHE A 304 -10.61 4.10 24.43
C PHE A 304 -11.43 2.99 23.77
N GLY A 305 -10.83 1.81 23.61
CA GLY A 305 -11.50 0.62 23.10
C GLY A 305 -12.64 0.14 24.02
N GLN A 306 -13.31 -0.94 23.61
CA GLN A 306 -14.41 -1.49 24.40
C GLN A 306 -13.91 -1.98 25.76
N LYS A 307 -14.77 -1.97 26.78
CA LYS A 307 -14.38 -2.18 28.20
C LYS A 307 -13.85 -3.60 28.46
N GLY A 308 -12.57 -3.80 28.19
CA GLY A 308 -11.87 -5.10 28.24
C GLY A 308 -10.77 -5.22 27.18
N ASP A 309 -10.92 -4.56 26.03
CA ASP A 309 -9.85 -4.40 25.04
C ASP A 309 -8.71 -3.57 25.66
N ARG A 310 -7.45 -4.01 25.47
CA ARG A 310 -6.26 -3.25 25.88
C ARG A 310 -5.83 -2.25 24.79
N LEU A 311 -6.80 -1.63 24.12
CA LEU A 311 -6.64 -0.88 22.87
C LEU A 311 -7.02 0.60 23.04
N ASP A 312 -6.08 1.49 22.80
CA ASP A 312 -6.30 2.93 22.65
C ASP A 312 -6.26 3.33 21.17
N VAL A 313 -7.10 4.27 20.75
CA VAL A 313 -7.05 4.89 19.41
C VAL A 313 -6.87 6.40 19.55
N VAL A 314 -5.86 6.96 18.87
CA VAL A 314 -5.54 8.40 18.90
C VAL A 314 -5.74 8.99 17.50
N TRP A 315 -6.58 10.02 17.41
CA TRP A 315 -6.96 10.67 16.16
C TRP A 315 -6.40 12.10 16.09
N PHE A 316 -5.71 12.41 14.99
CA PHE A 316 -5.22 13.76 14.70
C PHE A 316 -5.90 14.30 13.43
N GLN A 317 -6.87 15.20 13.58
CA GLN A 317 -7.83 15.54 12.53
C GLN A 317 -7.24 16.26 11.31
N ASP A 318 -6.13 16.98 11.50
CA ASP A 318 -5.57 17.87 10.48
C ASP A 318 -4.33 17.31 9.76
N LEU A 319 -3.91 16.08 10.10
CA LEU A 319 -2.70 15.45 9.57
C LEU A 319 -2.98 14.51 8.39
N ASP A 320 -2.01 14.43 7.47
CA ASP A 320 -1.84 13.39 6.45
C ASP A 320 -0.86 12.30 6.94
N HIS A 321 -0.77 11.20 6.19
CA HIS A 321 0.00 10.00 6.48
C HIS A 321 1.43 10.30 6.95
N GLY A 322 1.74 9.96 8.20
CA GLY A 322 3.06 10.15 8.78
C GLY A 322 3.43 11.58 9.20
N GLN A 323 2.56 12.59 9.01
CA GLN A 323 2.82 13.97 9.46
C GLN A 323 2.80 14.14 10.98
N VAL A 324 2.37 13.12 11.73
CA VAL A 324 2.50 13.07 13.20
C VAL A 324 3.96 13.22 13.67
N PHE A 325 4.93 12.96 12.78
CA PHE A 325 6.36 13.19 13.03
C PHE A 325 6.85 14.61 12.73
N ASP A 326 6.05 15.51 12.13
CA ASP A 326 6.50 16.84 11.68
C ASP A 326 6.49 17.89 12.80
N GLU A 327 5.46 17.92 13.65
CA GLU A 327 5.35 18.89 14.74
C GLU A 327 5.98 18.43 16.06
N LYS A 328 6.40 19.40 16.90
CA LYS A 328 6.84 19.09 18.27
C LYS A 328 5.67 18.61 19.14
N ARG A 329 4.46 19.15 18.95
CA ARG A 329 3.26 18.79 19.73
C ARG A 329 2.91 17.32 19.54
N THR A 330 2.69 16.91 18.30
CA THR A 330 2.33 15.53 17.91
C THR A 330 3.40 14.52 18.33
N ARG A 331 4.69 14.80 18.07
CA ARG A 331 5.81 13.96 18.55
C ARG A 331 5.83 13.80 20.07
N SER A 332 5.49 14.84 20.83
CA SER A 332 5.48 14.77 22.29
C SER A 332 4.39 13.81 22.80
N SER A 333 3.22 13.79 22.17
CA SER A 333 2.14 12.83 22.49
C SER A 333 2.56 11.38 22.19
N LEU A 334 3.30 11.12 21.10
CA LEU A 334 3.85 9.80 20.83
C LEU A 334 4.82 9.34 21.94
N VAL A 335 5.73 10.23 22.36
CA VAL A 335 6.68 9.95 23.46
C VAL A 335 5.94 9.68 24.78
N GLU A 336 4.87 10.41 25.08
CA GLU A 336 4.05 10.19 26.28
C GLU A 336 3.36 8.81 26.29
N ILE A 337 2.89 8.34 25.13
CA ILE A 337 2.32 6.98 24.98
C ILE A 337 3.39 5.92 25.25
N VAL A 338 4.56 6.02 24.61
CA VAL A 338 5.68 5.08 24.83
C VAL A 338 6.16 5.12 26.30
N TRP A 339 6.25 6.30 26.90
CA TRP A 339 6.60 6.49 28.31
C TRP A 339 5.57 5.87 29.27
N THR A 340 4.30 5.81 28.87
CA THR A 340 3.23 5.13 29.61
C THR A 340 3.34 3.60 29.50
N PHE A 341 3.86 3.08 28.38
CA PHE A 341 4.17 1.66 28.22
C PHE A 341 5.36 1.23 29.06
N CYS A 342 6.45 2.02 29.09
CA CYS A 342 7.66 1.72 29.88
C CYS A 342 7.51 1.89 31.40
N LYS A 343 6.30 2.21 31.89
CA LYS A 343 5.98 2.44 33.31
C LYS A 343 5.14 1.32 33.95
N LYS A 344 4.87 0.25 33.21
CA LYS A 344 4.11 -0.94 33.64
C LYS A 344 4.98 -2.18 33.56
#